data_AF-A0A4R6QJA1-F1
#
_entry.id   AF-A0A4R6QJA1-F1
#
_cell.length_a   1.000
_cell.length_b   1.000
_cell.length_c   1.000
_cell.angle_alpha   90.00
_cell.angle_beta   90.00
_cell.angle_gamma   90.00
#
_symmetry.space_group_name_H-M   'P 1'
#
loop_
_entity.id
_entity.type
_entity.pdbx_description
1 polymer ?
#
loop_
_entity_poly.entity_id
_entity_poly.type
_entity_poly.pdbx_seq_one_letter_code
_entity_poly.pdbx_strand_id
1 'polypeptide(L)'
;MRKSYRYVRLLSAAAAALALAVPLATQAVVIQNDFNDGSGDLANISYGAAQDGMIFQLNALLYPGLGLTTQQAQLRTFTLTDLKFGFTVSGDGSGLLDLRYTLTNTGVDARDDLRFMVVLGADANPGTLQESVAESWKPAVAGDPTRRETILYDPALSLNNKWIASNGATGPEGSGVPAACGLLNGCDAFVGLQWDLASLKPGETWSIHVGLSDDGQALSSRFFTLTADPTGGVNNSMTFSGQAMVVPEASSYLMMLAGLGVLGLGRRRRLS
;
A
#
# COMPACT_ATOMS: atom_id res chain seq x y z
N MET A 1 62.93 29.70 -35.39
CA MET A 1 62.68 30.95 -36.16
C MET A 1 61.33 30.86 -36.85
N ARG A 2 60.51 31.93 -36.74
CA ARG A 2 59.34 32.34 -37.56
C ARG A 2 58.15 31.35 -37.66
N LYS A 3 57.01 31.57 -36.99
CA LYS A 3 55.88 32.54 -37.19
C LYS A 3 55.02 32.36 -38.47
N SER A 4 53.75 31.98 -38.22
CA SER A 4 52.47 32.49 -38.81
C SER A 4 52.15 32.09 -40.27
N TYR A 5 50.91 31.73 -40.68
CA TYR A 5 49.63 32.41 -40.49
C TYR A 5 48.38 31.50 -40.61
N ARG A 6 47.28 32.05 -40.08
CA ARG A 6 45.87 31.58 -39.97
C ARG A 6 45.14 31.44 -41.32
N TYR A 7 44.17 30.54 -41.40
CA TYR A 7 42.82 30.73 -42.01
C TYR A 7 41.83 29.80 -41.25
N VAL A 8 40.95 30.35 -40.39
CA VAL A 8 39.56 30.77 -40.62
C VAL A 8 38.56 29.60 -40.83
N ARG A 9 37.79 29.39 -39.75
CA ARG A 9 36.42 28.83 -39.59
C ARG A 9 35.75 28.14 -40.77
N LEU A 10 35.28 26.91 -40.51
CA LEU A 10 33.96 26.45 -40.92
C LEU A 10 33.31 25.73 -39.72
N LEU A 11 32.21 26.31 -39.23
CA LEU A 11 31.25 25.63 -38.37
C LEU A 11 30.58 24.52 -39.17
N SER A 12 30.44 23.34 -38.58
CA SER A 12 29.36 22.40 -38.92
C SER A 12 29.04 21.59 -37.67
N ALA A 13 27.84 21.82 -37.15
CA ALA A 13 27.27 21.18 -35.99
C ALA A 13 27.03 19.68 -36.27
N ALA A 14 27.47 18.84 -35.34
CA ALA A 14 27.02 17.46 -35.23
C ALA A 14 26.95 17.11 -33.74
N ALA A 15 25.95 17.65 -33.06
CA ALA A 15 25.55 17.24 -31.73
C ALA A 15 24.02 17.10 -31.72
N ALA A 16 23.52 16.12 -32.48
CA ALA A 16 22.13 15.72 -32.46
C ALA A 16 22.07 14.25 -32.85
N ALA A 17 22.01 13.37 -31.84
CA ALA A 17 21.39 12.04 -31.87
C ALA A 17 21.96 11.16 -30.74
N LEU A 18 21.66 11.45 -29.47
CA LEU A 18 21.77 10.47 -28.37
C LEU A 18 21.07 10.94 -27.08
N ALA A 19 19.96 11.66 -27.22
CA ALA A 19 19.05 11.90 -26.13
C ALA A 19 17.64 11.70 -26.67
N LEU A 20 16.78 11.05 -25.87
CA LEU A 20 15.37 10.73 -26.13
C LEU A 20 15.09 9.37 -26.79
N ALA A 21 15.62 8.32 -26.17
CA ALA A 21 14.83 7.11 -25.95
C ALA A 21 14.83 6.83 -24.44
N VAL A 22 14.35 7.80 -23.65
CA VAL A 22 13.90 7.50 -22.30
C VAL A 22 12.56 6.79 -22.50
N PRO A 23 12.39 5.52 -22.07
CA PRO A 23 11.06 4.96 -21.99
C PRO A 23 10.25 5.93 -21.11
N LEU A 24 9.23 6.56 -21.69
CA LEU A 24 8.23 7.26 -20.90
C LEU A 24 7.63 6.16 -20.00
N ALA A 25 8.08 6.09 -18.75
CA ALA A 25 7.34 5.37 -17.73
C ALA A 25 5.97 6.05 -17.71
N THR A 26 4.97 5.36 -18.26
CA THR A 26 3.57 5.70 -18.07
C THR A 26 3.34 5.68 -16.57
N GLN A 27 3.35 6.87 -15.96
CA GLN A 27 3.08 7.03 -14.54
C GLN A 27 1.63 6.60 -14.32
N ALA A 28 1.42 5.62 -13.43
CA ALA A 28 0.07 5.21 -13.10
C ALA A 28 -0.76 6.41 -12.59
N VAL A 29 -1.91 6.60 -13.23
CA VAL A 29 -2.95 7.56 -12.85
C VAL A 29 -3.99 6.79 -12.08
N VAL A 30 -4.38 7.27 -10.90
CA VAL A 30 -5.52 6.71 -10.17
C VAL A 30 -6.81 7.30 -10.70
N ILE A 31 -7.66 6.46 -11.28
CA ILE A 31 -9.08 6.81 -11.49
C ILE A 31 -9.89 6.18 -10.35
N GLN A 32 -10.49 7.00 -9.48
CA GLN A 32 -11.40 6.56 -8.42
C GLN A 32 -12.85 6.81 -8.86
N ASN A 33 -13.62 5.74 -9.09
CA ASN A 33 -15.01 5.82 -9.60
C ASN A 33 -16.07 5.49 -8.52
N ASP A 34 -15.96 6.11 -7.34
CA ASP A 34 -16.91 6.06 -6.20
C ASP A 34 -16.70 4.98 -5.11
N PHE A 35 -16.99 5.43 -3.87
CA PHE A 35 -17.16 4.72 -2.58
C PHE A 35 -15.90 4.40 -1.75
N ASN A 36 -15.45 5.40 -0.97
CA ASN A 36 -14.92 5.14 0.37
C ASN A 36 -16.12 5.09 1.33
N ASP A 37 -16.41 3.91 1.88
CA ASP A 37 -17.52 3.67 2.82
C ASP A 37 -17.20 4.10 4.28
N GLY A 38 -16.08 4.79 4.48
CA GLY A 38 -15.57 5.18 5.79
C GLY A 38 -14.60 4.17 6.40
N SER A 39 -14.38 3.01 5.78
CA SER A 39 -13.40 2.00 6.19
C SER A 39 -12.10 2.05 5.39
N GLY A 40 -12.00 2.95 4.39
CA GLY A 40 -10.85 3.06 3.50
C GLY A 40 -10.79 1.97 2.43
N ASP A 41 -11.94 1.34 2.16
CA ASP A 41 -12.18 0.53 0.97
C ASP A 41 -12.18 1.41 -0.28
N LEU A 42 -11.72 0.84 -1.39
CA LEU A 42 -11.67 1.47 -2.70
C LEU A 42 -12.18 0.48 -3.75
N ALA A 43 -13.28 0.81 -4.41
CA ALA A 43 -13.83 0.04 -5.52
C ALA A 43 -13.56 0.74 -6.87
N ASN A 44 -13.49 -0.06 -7.94
CA ASN A 44 -13.26 0.40 -9.31
C ASN A 44 -12.03 1.32 -9.44
N ILE A 45 -10.96 0.99 -8.72
CA ILE A 45 -9.67 1.65 -8.89
C ILE A 45 -9.18 1.31 -10.30
N SER A 46 -8.49 2.24 -10.95
CA SER A 46 -7.65 1.93 -12.10
C SER A 46 -6.26 2.44 -11.77
N TYR A 47 -5.33 1.56 -11.45
CA TYR A 47 -3.93 1.89 -11.14
C TYR A 47 -2.98 0.87 -11.80
N GLY A 48 -1.90 1.34 -12.41
CA GLY A 48 -0.95 0.56 -13.21
C GLY A 48 -1.00 0.89 -14.72
N ALA A 49 -0.06 0.36 -15.50
CA ALA A 49 0.20 0.81 -16.88
C ALA A 49 -0.76 0.27 -17.98
N ALA A 50 -1.78 -0.52 -17.62
CA ALA A 50 -2.77 -1.04 -18.57
C ALA A 50 -3.90 -0.03 -18.80
N GLN A 51 -4.53 -0.06 -19.97
CA GLN A 51 -5.64 0.85 -20.35
C GLN A 51 -6.84 0.81 -19.38
N ASP A 52 -6.98 -0.27 -18.60
CA ASP A 52 -8.04 -0.47 -17.59
C ASP A 52 -7.52 -0.50 -16.13
N GLY A 53 -6.21 -0.40 -15.91
CA GLY A 53 -5.57 -0.54 -14.59
C GLY A 53 -5.47 -2.00 -14.14
N MET A 54 -4.43 -2.31 -13.37
CA MET A 54 -4.15 -3.67 -12.91
C MET A 54 -4.92 -4.05 -11.63
N ILE A 55 -5.23 -3.06 -10.79
CA ILE A 55 -6.02 -3.25 -9.57
C ILE A 55 -7.37 -2.61 -9.77
N PHE A 56 -8.42 -3.38 -9.53
CA PHE A 56 -9.80 -2.90 -9.62
C PHE A 56 -10.45 -2.69 -8.25
N GLN A 57 -9.95 -3.37 -7.22
CA GLN A 57 -10.54 -3.31 -5.87
C GLN A 57 -9.49 -3.42 -4.78
N LEU A 58 -9.70 -2.70 -3.69
CA LEU A 58 -8.96 -2.81 -2.46
C LEU A 58 -9.92 -2.74 -1.27
N ASN A 59 -9.83 -3.70 -0.36
CA ASN A 59 -10.66 -3.74 0.84
C ASN A 59 -9.78 -3.80 2.09
N ALA A 60 -10.06 -2.94 3.06
CA ALA A 60 -9.44 -2.89 4.37
C ALA A 60 -10.35 -3.55 5.41
N LEU A 61 -9.79 -4.47 6.18
CA LEU A 61 -10.51 -5.28 7.16
C LEU A 61 -9.87 -5.09 8.53
N LEU A 62 -10.66 -4.59 9.48
CA LEU A 62 -10.32 -4.52 10.89
C LEU A 62 -11.15 -5.54 11.66
N TYR A 63 -10.52 -6.41 12.42
CA TYR A 63 -11.24 -7.41 13.23
C TYR A 63 -10.51 -7.74 14.53
N PRO A 64 -11.23 -8.18 15.57
CA PRO A 64 -10.62 -8.73 16.76
C PRO A 64 -10.00 -10.12 16.47
N GLY A 65 -8.90 -10.44 17.15
CA GLY A 65 -8.04 -11.60 16.98
C GLY A 65 -8.60 -12.88 17.58
N LEU A 66 -9.75 -12.77 18.26
CA LEU A 66 -10.61 -13.92 18.58
C LEU A 66 -11.50 -14.31 17.39
N GLY A 67 -11.43 -13.59 16.27
CA GLY A 67 -12.26 -13.78 15.10
C GLY A 67 -13.56 -12.99 15.14
N LEU A 68 -14.31 -13.06 14.04
CA LEU A 68 -15.58 -12.37 13.87
C LEU A 68 -16.76 -13.24 14.28
N THR A 69 -17.76 -12.64 14.91
CA THR A 69 -19.07 -13.27 15.01
C THR A 69 -19.70 -13.38 13.61
N THR A 70 -20.61 -14.33 13.41
CA THR A 70 -21.34 -14.50 12.13
C THR A 70 -22.01 -13.20 11.68
N GLN A 71 -22.55 -12.41 12.62
CA GLN A 71 -23.19 -11.13 12.31
C GLN A 71 -22.19 -10.06 11.87
N GLN A 72 -21.05 -9.93 12.54
CA GLN A 72 -20.00 -8.99 12.14
C GLN A 72 -19.41 -9.37 10.78
N ALA A 73 -19.22 -10.68 10.55
CA ALA A 73 -18.81 -11.23 9.27
C ALA A 73 -19.78 -10.87 8.13
N GLN A 74 -21.09 -10.97 8.38
CA GLN A 74 -22.12 -10.66 7.38
C GLN A 74 -22.28 -9.16 7.12
N LEU A 75 -22.25 -8.34 8.17
CA LEU A 75 -22.54 -6.91 8.07
C LEU A 75 -21.33 -6.09 7.59
N ARG A 76 -20.12 -6.64 7.67
CA ARG A 76 -18.86 -5.92 7.35
C ARG A 76 -18.75 -4.54 8.04
N THR A 77 -19.51 -4.35 9.11
CA THR A 77 -19.69 -3.08 9.80
C THR A 77 -19.07 -3.23 11.18
N PHE A 78 -18.01 -2.47 11.43
CA PHE A 78 -17.28 -2.49 12.68
C PHE A 78 -17.51 -1.17 13.41
N THR A 79 -18.57 -1.08 14.20
CA THR A 79 -18.77 0.09 15.07
C THR A 79 -17.98 -0.11 16.36
N LEU A 80 -16.69 0.20 16.32
CA LEU A 80 -15.85 0.31 17.52
C LEU A 80 -15.86 1.78 17.97
N THR A 81 -16.76 2.11 18.89
CA THR A 81 -17.00 3.49 19.35
C THR A 81 -15.79 4.10 20.08
N ASP A 82 -14.86 3.25 20.50
CA ASP A 82 -13.60 3.58 21.15
C ASP A 82 -12.43 3.71 20.16
N LEU A 83 -12.68 3.60 18.85
CA LEU A 83 -11.70 3.82 17.80
C LEU A 83 -12.09 4.98 16.91
N LYS A 84 -11.08 5.80 16.59
CA LYS A 84 -11.16 6.80 15.52
C LYS A 84 -10.36 6.30 14.32
N PHE A 85 -11.03 6.18 13.18
CA PHE A 85 -10.43 5.78 11.92
C PHE A 85 -10.10 7.00 11.04
N GLY A 86 -9.01 6.92 10.29
CA GLY A 86 -8.66 7.88 9.26
C GLY A 86 -7.95 7.20 8.10
N PHE A 87 -8.19 7.70 6.89
CA PHE A 87 -7.63 7.16 5.66
C PHE A 87 -7.24 8.28 4.71
N THR A 88 -6.06 8.15 4.09
CA THR A 88 -5.58 9.08 3.06
C THR A 88 -4.89 8.32 1.94
N VAL A 89 -5.01 8.82 0.72
CA VAL A 89 -4.28 8.33 -0.46
C VAL A 89 -3.36 9.43 -0.96
N SER A 90 -2.14 9.08 -1.35
CA SER A 90 -1.17 10.01 -1.93
C SER A 90 -0.22 9.30 -2.90
N GLY A 91 0.55 10.07 -3.67
CA GLY A 91 1.54 9.49 -4.60
C GLY A 91 1.00 9.14 -6.00
N ASP A 92 -0.17 9.65 -6.36
CA ASP A 92 -0.70 9.56 -7.73
C ASP A 92 0.32 10.15 -8.74
N GLY A 93 0.58 9.41 -9.82
CA GLY A 93 1.61 9.75 -10.81
C GLY A 93 3.08 9.58 -10.34
N SER A 94 3.35 9.08 -9.14
CA SER A 94 4.74 9.01 -8.60
C SER A 94 5.42 7.65 -8.73
N GLY A 95 4.75 6.64 -9.30
CA GLY A 95 5.21 5.26 -9.35
C GLY A 95 4.91 4.42 -8.10
N LEU A 96 4.46 5.09 -7.02
CA LEU A 96 4.02 4.48 -5.77
C LEU A 96 2.78 5.21 -5.27
N LEU A 97 1.66 4.51 -5.22
CA LEU A 97 0.47 4.94 -4.49
C LEU A 97 0.60 4.53 -3.02
N ASP A 98 0.66 5.50 -2.12
CA ASP A 98 0.68 5.30 -0.67
C ASP A 98 -0.73 5.49 -0.10
N LEU A 99 -1.26 4.40 0.46
CA LEU A 99 -2.51 4.34 1.19
C LEU A 99 -2.19 4.28 2.68
N ARG A 100 -2.58 5.33 3.41
CA ARG A 100 -2.32 5.43 4.84
C ARG A 100 -3.60 5.25 5.63
N TYR A 101 -3.60 4.25 6.49
CA TYR A 101 -4.64 3.95 7.46
C TYR A 101 -4.17 4.37 8.84
N THR A 102 -5.05 5.06 9.57
CA THR A 102 -4.82 5.47 10.95
C THR A 102 -5.94 4.97 11.84
N LEU A 103 -5.58 4.32 12.94
CA LEU A 103 -6.51 3.83 13.94
C LEU A 103 -6.06 4.32 15.30
N THR A 104 -6.79 5.28 15.87
CA THR A 104 -6.51 5.85 17.18
C THR A 104 -7.44 5.24 18.21
N ASN A 105 -6.89 4.75 19.32
CA ASN A 105 -7.69 4.32 20.46
C ASN A 105 -8.12 5.55 21.28
N THR A 106 -9.39 5.91 21.16
CA THR A 106 -10.03 7.00 21.91
C THR A 106 -10.74 6.50 23.17
N GLY A 107 -10.70 5.19 23.44
CA GLY A 107 -11.21 4.57 24.65
C GLY A 107 -10.30 4.74 25.86
N VAL A 108 -10.71 4.11 26.96
CA VAL A 108 -9.98 4.12 28.25
C VAL A 108 -9.13 2.87 28.48
N ASP A 109 -9.41 1.80 27.74
CA ASP A 109 -8.72 0.52 27.84
C ASP A 109 -7.81 0.29 26.63
N ALA A 110 -6.74 -0.48 26.82
CA ALA A 110 -5.87 -0.88 25.72
C ALA A 110 -6.56 -1.93 24.82
N ARG A 111 -6.25 -1.92 23.53
CA ARG A 111 -6.73 -2.91 22.55
C ARG A 111 -5.56 -3.78 22.12
N ASP A 112 -5.49 -5.01 22.62
CA ASP A 112 -4.51 -6.04 22.23
C ASP A 112 -5.13 -7.13 21.34
N ASP A 113 -6.42 -7.02 21.10
CA ASP A 113 -7.23 -7.93 20.31
C ASP A 113 -7.27 -7.54 18.84
N LEU A 114 -6.87 -6.35 18.41
CA LEU A 114 -7.12 -5.93 17.03
C LEU A 114 -6.15 -6.54 15.99
N ARG A 115 -6.66 -6.72 14.78
CA ARG A 115 -5.95 -7.18 13.57
C ARG A 115 -6.39 -6.36 12.38
N PHE A 116 -5.42 -5.96 11.56
CA PHE A 116 -5.66 -5.18 10.34
C PHE A 116 -5.18 -5.96 9.12
N MET A 117 -5.99 -6.00 8.08
CA MET A 117 -5.69 -6.67 6.82
C MET A 117 -6.09 -5.76 5.67
N VAL A 118 -5.32 -5.78 4.60
CA VAL A 118 -5.69 -5.19 3.32
C VAL A 118 -5.66 -6.27 2.26
N VAL A 119 -6.73 -6.33 1.48
CA VAL A 119 -6.92 -7.28 0.39
C VAL A 119 -7.02 -6.53 -0.91
N LEU A 120 -6.29 -7.00 -1.91
CA LEU A 120 -6.20 -6.44 -3.24
C LEU A 120 -6.83 -7.40 -4.24
N GLY A 121 -7.71 -6.88 -5.09
CA GLY A 121 -8.18 -7.55 -6.30
C GLY A 121 -7.43 -7.04 -7.51
N ALA A 122 -6.71 -7.96 -8.14
CA ALA A 122 -6.21 -7.75 -9.49
C ALA A 122 -7.33 -8.05 -10.49
N ASP A 123 -7.34 -7.25 -11.57
CA ASP A 123 -8.19 -7.37 -12.75
C ASP A 123 -9.70 -7.07 -12.63
N ALA A 124 -10.17 -6.12 -13.45
CA ALA A 124 -11.58 -5.77 -13.62
C ALA A 124 -12.32 -6.71 -14.60
N ASN A 125 -11.63 -7.64 -15.28
CA ASN A 125 -12.18 -8.50 -16.31
C ASN A 125 -11.68 -9.97 -16.24
N PRO A 126 -12.13 -10.74 -15.23
CA PRO A 126 -11.66 -12.10 -14.90
C PRO A 126 -11.90 -13.17 -15.99
N GLY A 127 -12.41 -12.78 -17.16
CA GLY A 127 -12.53 -13.65 -18.32
C GLY A 127 -11.38 -13.54 -19.32
N THR A 128 -10.47 -12.57 -19.17
CA THR A 128 -9.49 -12.23 -20.21
C THR A 128 -8.06 -11.99 -19.73
N LEU A 129 -7.86 -11.66 -18.46
CA LEU A 129 -6.53 -11.43 -17.90
C LEU A 129 -6.34 -12.37 -16.71
N GLN A 130 -5.17 -12.99 -16.62
CA GLN A 130 -4.76 -13.82 -15.50
C GLN A 130 -3.48 -13.22 -14.92
N GLU A 131 -3.31 -13.27 -13.60
CA GLU A 131 -2.11 -12.78 -12.93
C GLU A 131 -1.17 -13.91 -12.56
N SER A 132 0.12 -13.73 -12.85
CA SER A 132 1.12 -14.45 -12.06
C SER A 132 1.39 -13.69 -10.78
N VAL A 133 1.37 -14.39 -9.64
CA VAL A 133 1.70 -13.86 -8.33
C VAL A 133 3.04 -14.43 -7.89
N ALA A 134 3.93 -13.55 -7.46
CA ALA A 134 5.16 -13.86 -6.77
C ALA A 134 5.18 -13.18 -5.40
N GLU A 135 6.04 -13.67 -4.51
CA GLU A 135 6.19 -13.09 -3.18
C GLU A 135 7.66 -12.97 -2.79
N SER A 136 7.97 -11.93 -2.03
CA SER A 136 9.17 -11.85 -1.21
C SER A 136 8.73 -11.93 0.23
N TRP A 137 9.16 -12.96 0.96
CA TRP A 137 8.80 -13.14 2.37
C TRP A 137 10.04 -13.33 3.27
N LYS A 138 10.87 -12.28 3.32
CA LYS A 138 12.12 -12.26 4.09
C LYS A 138 11.86 -12.29 5.62
N PRO A 139 12.90 -12.45 6.46
CA PRO A 139 12.74 -12.36 7.92
C PRO A 139 12.02 -11.07 8.33
N ALA A 140 11.07 -11.18 9.26
CA ALA A 140 10.25 -10.03 9.69
C ALA A 140 11.12 -8.97 10.37
N VAL A 141 10.84 -7.70 10.08
CA VAL A 141 11.20 -6.59 10.97
C VAL A 141 9.95 -6.00 11.61
N ALA A 142 10.14 -5.16 12.62
CA ALA A 142 9.03 -4.50 13.30
C ALA A 142 8.20 -3.68 12.31
N GLY A 143 6.88 -3.88 12.34
CA GLY A 143 5.95 -3.19 11.44
C GLY A 143 5.67 -3.91 10.12
N ASP A 144 6.44 -4.95 9.78
CA ASP A 144 6.15 -5.74 8.59
C ASP A 144 4.81 -6.48 8.70
N PRO A 145 4.16 -6.82 7.57
CA PRO A 145 3.05 -7.74 7.58
C PRO A 145 3.52 -9.10 8.14
N THR A 146 2.68 -9.66 9.00
CA THR A 146 2.94 -10.89 9.73
C THR A 146 2.35 -12.09 9.03
N ARG A 147 1.31 -11.89 8.22
CA ARG A 147 0.64 -12.95 7.45
C ARG A 147 0.31 -12.45 6.04
N ARG A 148 0.15 -13.41 5.15
CA ARG A 148 -0.22 -13.19 3.76
C ARG A 148 -0.96 -14.39 3.23
N GLU A 149 -1.73 -14.20 2.18
CA GLU A 149 -2.27 -15.32 1.42
C GLU A 149 -2.72 -14.81 0.03
N THR A 150 -2.77 -15.72 -0.92
CA THR A 150 -3.33 -15.53 -2.25
C THR A 150 -4.47 -16.52 -2.41
N ILE A 151 -5.62 -16.00 -2.83
CA ILE A 151 -6.85 -16.75 -3.02
C ILE A 151 -7.22 -16.64 -4.49
N LEU A 152 -7.60 -17.76 -5.09
CA LEU A 152 -8.21 -17.77 -6.41
C LEU A 152 -9.54 -17.00 -6.36
N TYR A 153 -9.76 -16.12 -7.33
CA TYR A 153 -11.04 -15.48 -7.56
C TYR A 153 -12.13 -16.55 -7.66
N ASP A 154 -13.23 -16.32 -6.94
CA ASP A 154 -14.43 -17.12 -7.04
C ASP A 154 -15.61 -16.15 -7.21
N PRO A 155 -16.30 -16.15 -8.37
CA PRO A 155 -17.42 -15.25 -8.60
C PRO A 155 -18.58 -15.48 -7.62
N ALA A 156 -18.67 -16.66 -6.99
CA ALA A 156 -19.65 -16.94 -5.95
C ALA A 156 -19.26 -16.38 -4.57
N LEU A 157 -17.99 -16.02 -4.36
CA LEU A 157 -17.45 -15.49 -3.12
C LEU A 157 -16.85 -14.11 -3.37
N SER A 158 -17.65 -13.06 -3.16
CA SER A 158 -17.13 -11.68 -3.17
C SER A 158 -15.91 -11.54 -2.26
N LEU A 159 -14.96 -10.67 -2.65
CA LEU A 159 -13.62 -10.53 -2.08
C LEU A 159 -13.53 -10.77 -0.56
N ASN A 160 -14.40 -10.16 0.25
CA ASN A 160 -14.25 -10.28 1.71
C ASN A 160 -14.81 -11.58 2.31
N ASN A 161 -15.69 -12.32 1.63
CA ASN A 161 -16.41 -13.43 2.28
C ASN A 161 -15.48 -14.56 2.74
N LYS A 162 -14.46 -14.90 1.95
CA LYS A 162 -13.53 -15.98 2.31
C LYS A 162 -12.53 -15.55 3.40
N TRP A 163 -11.98 -14.34 3.30
CA TRP A 163 -11.07 -13.78 4.31
C TRP A 163 -11.75 -13.54 5.65
N ILE A 164 -12.99 -13.03 5.62
CA ILE A 164 -13.84 -12.88 6.81
C ILE A 164 -14.16 -14.25 7.42
N ALA A 165 -14.57 -15.24 6.62
CA ALA A 165 -14.89 -16.58 7.12
C ALA A 165 -13.68 -17.28 7.75
N SER A 166 -12.47 -16.97 7.25
CA SER A 166 -11.22 -17.54 7.73
C SER A 166 -10.58 -16.72 8.87
N ASN A 167 -11.21 -15.61 9.29
CA ASN A 167 -10.68 -14.64 10.25
C ASN A 167 -9.27 -14.12 9.89
N GLY A 168 -9.07 -13.79 8.62
CA GLY A 168 -7.81 -13.31 8.07
C GLY A 168 -7.03 -14.38 7.30
N ALA A 169 -5.72 -14.16 7.19
CA ALA A 169 -4.84 -15.00 6.39
C ALA A 169 -4.43 -16.28 7.12
N THR A 170 -4.41 -17.37 6.37
CA THR A 170 -4.07 -18.73 6.82
C THR A 170 -2.57 -18.89 7.13
N GLY A 171 -2.13 -18.29 8.24
CA GLY A 171 -0.85 -18.58 8.90
C GLY A 171 0.43 -18.19 8.13
N PRO A 172 1.61 -18.25 8.79
CA PRO A 172 2.89 -17.84 8.20
C PRO A 172 3.64 -18.95 7.46
N GLU A 173 3.21 -20.21 7.54
CA GLU A 173 3.97 -21.36 7.03
C GLU A 173 3.67 -21.65 5.55
N GLY A 174 4.72 -21.89 4.77
CA GLY A 174 4.63 -22.16 3.33
C GLY A 174 4.60 -20.90 2.46
N SER A 175 4.44 -21.10 1.15
CA SER A 175 4.17 -20.00 0.24
C SER A 175 2.73 -19.55 0.40
N GLY A 176 2.50 -18.22 0.45
CA GLY A 176 1.15 -17.67 0.43
C GLY A 176 0.50 -17.80 -0.94
N VAL A 177 1.26 -18.21 -1.97
CA VAL A 177 0.85 -18.27 -3.36
C VAL A 177 0.51 -19.71 -3.77
N PRO A 178 -0.74 -19.98 -4.19
CA PRO A 178 -1.10 -21.26 -4.79
C PRO A 178 -0.25 -21.56 -6.03
N ALA A 179 0.10 -22.82 -6.24
CA ALA A 179 0.95 -23.24 -7.36
C ALA A 179 0.40 -22.75 -8.72
N ALA A 180 -0.92 -22.72 -8.92
CA ALA A 180 -1.54 -22.21 -10.14
C ALA A 180 -1.19 -20.75 -10.44
N CYS A 181 -1.11 -19.91 -9.41
CA CYS A 181 -0.81 -18.49 -9.52
C CYS A 181 0.67 -18.19 -9.70
N GLY A 182 1.57 -19.14 -9.39
CA GLY A 182 3.00 -18.99 -9.60
C GLY A 182 3.49 -19.37 -11.01
N LEU A 183 2.59 -19.74 -11.92
CA LEU A 183 2.92 -20.24 -13.27
C LEU A 183 2.76 -19.15 -14.34
N LEU A 184 3.35 -19.42 -15.51
CA LEU A 184 3.31 -18.53 -16.67
C LEU A 184 1.91 -18.20 -17.16
N ASN A 185 0.92 -19.08 -16.98
CA ASN A 185 -0.46 -18.78 -17.40
C ASN A 185 -1.19 -17.91 -16.37
N GLY A 186 -0.67 -17.77 -15.15
CA GLY A 186 -1.33 -17.04 -14.08
C GLY A 186 -2.60 -17.69 -13.55
N CYS A 187 -3.30 -16.94 -12.70
CA CYS A 187 -4.61 -17.25 -12.15
C CYS A 187 -5.33 -15.91 -11.88
N ASP A 188 -6.65 -15.93 -11.73
CA ASP A 188 -7.36 -14.76 -11.21
C ASP A 188 -7.13 -14.71 -9.69
N ALA A 189 -6.44 -13.69 -9.20
CA ALA A 189 -5.93 -13.67 -7.84
C ALA A 189 -6.45 -12.51 -6.99
N PHE A 190 -6.82 -12.85 -5.76
CA PHE A 190 -6.90 -11.93 -4.65
C PHE A 190 -5.70 -12.13 -3.74
N VAL A 191 -5.01 -11.05 -3.37
CA VAL A 191 -3.87 -11.12 -2.44
C VAL A 191 -4.14 -10.29 -1.20
N GLY A 192 -3.77 -10.82 -0.04
CA GLY A 192 -4.01 -10.17 1.24
C GLY A 192 -2.74 -10.05 2.07
N LEU A 193 -2.49 -8.88 2.66
CA LEU A 193 -1.48 -8.66 3.69
C LEU A 193 -2.16 -8.36 5.02
N GLN A 194 -1.66 -8.96 6.10
CA GLN A 194 -2.20 -8.76 7.45
C GLN A 194 -1.09 -8.45 8.45
N TRP A 195 -1.42 -7.56 9.38
CA TRP A 195 -0.58 -7.15 10.49
C TRP A 195 -1.17 -7.59 11.83
N ASP A 196 -0.41 -8.39 12.56
CA ASP A 196 -0.60 -8.70 13.97
C ASP A 196 0.11 -7.59 14.77
N LEU A 197 -0.55 -6.44 14.91
CA LEU A 197 0.02 -5.22 15.48
C LEU A 197 0.11 -5.30 17.01
N ALA A 198 1.05 -4.54 17.58
CA ALA A 198 1.21 -4.41 19.02
C ALA A 198 -0.02 -3.75 19.67
N SER A 199 -0.26 -4.03 20.95
CA SER A 199 -1.37 -3.43 21.71
C SER A 199 -1.42 -1.91 21.55
N LEU A 200 -2.61 -1.40 21.26
CA LEU A 200 -2.91 0.01 21.06
C LEU A 200 -3.47 0.59 22.37
N LYS A 201 -2.65 1.32 23.12
CA LYS A 201 -3.07 1.94 24.39
C LYS A 201 -3.97 3.16 24.15
N PRO A 202 -4.69 3.64 25.18
CA PRO A 202 -5.42 4.90 25.10
C PRO A 202 -4.55 6.05 24.59
N GLY A 203 -5.02 6.75 23.55
CA GLY A 203 -4.31 7.86 22.91
C GLY A 203 -3.16 7.45 21.99
N GLU A 204 -2.89 6.16 21.81
CA GLU A 204 -1.96 5.70 20.76
C GLU A 204 -2.70 5.53 19.43
N THR A 205 -1.95 5.64 18.33
CA THR A 205 -2.44 5.47 16.96
C THR A 205 -1.61 4.43 16.23
N TRP A 206 -2.25 3.44 15.61
CA TRP A 206 -1.62 2.68 14.54
C TRP A 206 -1.59 3.51 13.28
N SER A 207 -0.41 3.61 12.65
CA SER A 207 -0.23 4.17 11.31
C SER A 207 0.24 3.05 10.41
N ILE A 208 -0.66 2.54 9.56
CA ILE A 208 -0.36 1.50 8.57
C ILE A 208 -0.26 2.16 7.21
N HIS A 209 0.88 1.97 6.55
CA HIS A 209 1.15 2.40 5.20
C HIS A 209 1.10 1.19 4.28
N VAL A 210 0.35 1.32 3.20
CA VAL A 210 0.20 0.31 2.17
C VAL A 210 0.61 0.92 0.85
N GLY A 211 1.56 0.28 0.18
CA GLY A 211 2.12 0.73 -1.08
C GLY A 211 1.65 -0.16 -2.23
N LEU A 212 1.11 0.47 -3.26
CA LEU A 212 0.92 -0.11 -4.59
C LEU A 212 1.92 0.58 -5.53
N SER A 213 2.87 -0.16 -6.09
CA SER A 213 3.90 0.41 -6.95
C SER A 213 3.97 -0.30 -8.30
N ASP A 214 3.99 0.46 -9.38
CA ASP A 214 4.18 -0.01 -10.75
C ASP A 214 5.65 0.06 -11.22
N ASP A 215 6.55 0.59 -10.39
CA ASP A 215 8.00 0.69 -10.65
C ASP A 215 8.87 -0.23 -9.77
N GLY A 216 8.23 -1.06 -8.93
CA GLY A 216 8.89 -2.08 -8.11
C GLY A 216 9.33 -1.62 -6.71
N GLN A 217 8.96 -0.40 -6.29
CA GLN A 217 9.16 0.07 -4.93
C GLN A 217 8.38 -0.78 -3.91
N ALA A 218 9.01 -1.09 -2.79
CA ALA A 218 8.38 -1.82 -1.68
C ALA A 218 8.63 -1.09 -0.36
N LEU A 219 7.57 -0.94 0.46
CA LEU A 219 7.63 -0.34 1.79
C LEU A 219 8.27 -1.27 2.83
N SER A 220 8.30 -2.58 2.55
CA SER A 220 8.88 -3.59 3.42
C SER A 220 9.54 -4.70 2.60
N SER A 221 10.28 -5.58 3.28
CA SER A 221 10.90 -6.74 2.66
C SER A 221 9.92 -7.90 2.37
N ARG A 222 8.65 -7.69 2.74
CA ARG A 222 7.55 -8.65 2.75
C ARG A 222 6.39 -8.15 1.90
N PHE A 223 6.32 -8.63 0.66
CA PHE A 223 5.41 -8.09 -0.35
C PHE A 223 5.01 -9.14 -1.37
N PHE A 224 3.93 -8.83 -2.09
CA PHE A 224 3.55 -9.52 -3.31
C PHE A 224 4.00 -8.73 -4.53
N THR A 225 4.34 -9.45 -5.58
CA THR A 225 4.45 -8.91 -6.93
C THR A 225 3.40 -9.62 -7.77
N LEU A 226 2.48 -8.85 -8.33
CA LEU A 226 1.50 -9.34 -9.28
C LEU A 226 1.99 -8.94 -10.66
N THR A 227 1.80 -9.79 -11.66
CA THR A 227 2.07 -9.45 -13.06
C THR A 227 0.86 -9.85 -13.90
N ALA A 228 0.24 -8.87 -14.54
CA ALA A 228 -0.90 -9.07 -15.41
C ALA A 228 -0.43 -9.58 -16.77
N ASP A 229 -1.20 -10.48 -17.38
CA ASP A 229 -0.94 -11.05 -18.70
C ASP A 229 0.54 -11.41 -18.96
N PRO A 230 1.13 -12.30 -18.14
CA PRO A 230 2.53 -12.73 -18.27
C PRO A 230 2.87 -13.36 -19.64
N THR A 231 1.88 -13.67 -20.48
CA THR A 231 2.06 -14.32 -21.79
C THR A 231 1.77 -13.44 -23.01
N GLY A 232 0.96 -12.39 -22.89
CA GLY A 232 0.47 -11.58 -24.02
C GLY A 232 1.26 -10.30 -24.32
N GLY A 233 2.41 -10.11 -23.67
CA GLY A 233 3.40 -9.08 -24.03
C GLY A 233 3.18 -7.71 -23.37
N VAL A 234 2.19 -7.57 -22.49
CA VAL A 234 2.03 -6.41 -21.61
C VAL A 234 2.63 -6.76 -20.26
N ASN A 235 3.92 -6.48 -20.05
CA ASN A 235 4.57 -6.75 -18.78
C ASN A 235 4.21 -5.65 -17.77
N ASN A 236 3.00 -5.71 -17.21
CA ASN A 236 2.51 -4.79 -16.19
C ASN A 236 2.62 -5.47 -14.83
N SER A 237 3.57 -5.00 -14.03
CA SER A 237 3.87 -5.58 -12.73
C SER A 237 3.50 -4.59 -11.64
N MET A 238 2.92 -5.09 -10.55
CA MET A 238 2.62 -4.31 -9.37
C MET A 238 3.20 -4.93 -8.12
N THR A 239 3.86 -4.11 -7.32
CA THR A 239 4.32 -4.46 -6.00
C THR A 239 3.30 -4.00 -4.97
N PHE A 240 2.75 -4.95 -4.22
CA PHE A 240 1.87 -4.71 -3.09
C PHE A 240 2.60 -5.00 -1.78
N SER A 241 2.84 -3.95 -1.01
CA SER A 241 3.63 -4.00 0.21
C SER A 241 2.99 -3.15 1.30
N GLY A 242 3.47 -3.28 2.53
CA GLY A 242 3.10 -2.33 3.57
C GLY A 242 3.96 -2.43 4.82
N GLN A 243 3.79 -1.45 5.68
CA GLN A 243 4.50 -1.31 6.94
C GLN A 243 3.62 -0.58 7.95
N ALA A 244 3.72 -0.95 9.22
CA ALA A 244 2.97 -0.36 10.29
C ALA A 244 3.87 0.16 11.41
N MET A 245 3.40 1.18 12.12
CA MET A 245 4.03 1.69 13.33
C MET A 245 2.98 2.13 14.35
N VAL A 246 3.36 2.11 15.62
CA VAL A 246 2.56 2.71 16.70
C VAL A 246 3.12 4.10 16.96
N VAL A 247 2.26 5.10 16.92
CA VAL A 247 2.60 6.51 17.15
C VAL A 247 1.80 7.00 18.35
N PRO A 248 2.44 7.48 19.43
CA PRO A 248 1.73 8.18 20.49
C PRO A 248 1.08 9.46 19.94
N GLU A 249 -0.13 9.81 20.38
CA GLU A 249 -0.65 11.15 20.09
C GLU A 249 0.34 12.21 20.57
N ALA A 250 0.62 13.20 19.71
CA ALA A 250 1.39 14.35 20.11
C ALA A 250 0.64 15.05 21.24
N SER A 251 1.12 14.90 22.47
CA SER A 251 0.48 15.51 23.63
C SER A 251 0.42 17.03 23.42
N SER A 252 -0.79 17.55 23.22
CA SER A 252 -1.04 18.99 23.07
C SER A 252 -0.44 19.79 24.23
N TYR A 253 -0.36 19.19 25.43
CA TYR A 253 0.28 19.76 26.59
C TYR A 253 1.80 19.91 26.44
N LEU A 254 2.49 18.90 25.91
CA LEU A 254 3.94 18.97 25.66
C LEU A 254 4.26 20.00 24.56
N MET A 255 3.43 20.08 23.52
CA MET A 255 3.57 21.10 22.47
C MET A 255 3.30 22.52 23.00
N MET A 256 2.29 22.68 23.87
CA MET A 256 2.00 23.95 24.52
C MET A 256 3.12 24.37 25.49
N LEU A 257 3.66 23.43 26.27
CA LEU A 257 4.79 23.68 27.17
C LEU A 257 6.08 24.01 26.40
N ALA A 258 6.34 23.32 25.28
CA ALA A 258 7.45 23.64 24.39
C ALA A 258 7.28 25.04 23.78
N GLY A 259 6.08 25.39 23.32
CA GLY A 259 5.75 26.73 22.83
C GLY A 259 5.96 27.82 23.90
N LEU A 260 5.51 27.58 25.13
CA LEU A 260 5.72 28.49 26.26
C LEU A 260 7.21 28.59 26.65
N GLY A 261 7.96 27.49 26.58
CA GLY A 261 9.40 27.46 26.82
C GLY A 261 10.19 28.30 25.81
N VAL A 262 9.84 28.21 24.52
CA VAL A 262 10.44 29.03 23.45
C VAL A 262 10.13 30.51 23.65
N LEU A 263 8.88 30.86 23.99
CA LEU A 263 8.49 32.24 24.30
C LEU A 263 9.20 32.78 25.55
N GLY A 264 9.36 31.97 26.59
CA GLY A 264 10.09 32.32 27.81
C GLY A 264 11.58 32.57 27.57
N LEU A 265 12.24 31.72 26.80
CA LEU A 265 13.65 31.88 26.41
C LEU A 265 13.86 33.09 25.48
N GLY A 266 12.92 33.34 24.56
CA GLY A 266 12.93 34.51 23.70
C GLY A 266 12.78 35.83 24.47
N ARG A 267 11.95 35.85 25.52
CA ARG A 267 11.78 37.03 26.38
C ARG A 267 13.00 37.27 27.27
N ARG A 268 13.66 36.22 27.75
CA ARG A 268 14.91 36.32 28.54
C ARG A 268 16.06 36.92 27.73
N ARG A 269 16.21 36.55 26.45
CA ARG A 269 17.24 37.09 25.56
C ARG A 269 17.05 38.55 25.12
N ARG A 270 15.83 39.10 25.25
CA ARG A 270 15.57 40.53 24.96
C ARG A 270 15.77 41.46 26.16
N LEU A 271 15.88 40.89 27.36
CA LEU A 271 16.03 41.63 28.62
C LEU A 271 17.46 41.61 29.17
N SER A 272 18.37 40.88 28.50
CA SER A 272 19.81 40.81 28.74
C SER A 272 20.55 41.46 27.58
#